data_AF-A0A0A9WAU3-F1
#
_entry.id   AF-A0A0A9WAU3-F1
#
_cell.length_a   1.000
_cell.length_b   1.000
_cell.length_c   1.000
_cell.angle_alpha   90.00
_cell.angle_beta   90.00
_cell.angle_gamma   90.00
#
_symmetry.space_group_name_H-M   'P 1'
#
loop_
_entity.id
_entity.type
_entity.pdbx_description
1 polymer ?
#
loop_
_entity_poly.entity_id
_entity_poly.type
_entity_poly.pdbx_seq_one_letter_code
_entity_poly.pdbx_strand_id
1 'polypeptide(L)'
;MCKNIYDSRFLDLQVCFVGSPVRELYYFLLSSVRLEVHKQHNDQILQAYVDSLKHHLLRFQYEGNIPDLDSIKELFRKKLIFSLENAFGIIPIATGETQDIPDMEEIAKAYAEAMEKGGKMPEGVWDLNSYLSVTGMNKVKDIMKNAMECGLI
;
A
#
# COMPACT_ATOMS: atom_id res chain seq x y z
N MET A 1 -8.63 21.08 -3.09
CA MET A 1 -9.16 19.71 -3.10
C MET A 1 -10.03 19.57 -4.35
N CYS A 2 -9.76 18.61 -5.23
CA CYS A 2 -10.56 18.40 -6.45
C CYS A 2 -12.01 18.13 -6.06
N LYS A 3 -12.94 18.96 -6.55
CA LYS A 3 -14.38 18.81 -6.28
C LYS A 3 -15.03 17.74 -7.16
N ASN A 4 -14.35 17.33 -8.23
CA ASN A 4 -14.80 16.35 -9.20
C ASN A 4 -13.71 15.27 -9.38
N ILE A 5 -14.10 14.01 -9.28
CA ILE A 5 -13.20 12.86 -9.44
C ILE A 5 -12.70 12.69 -10.88
N TYR A 6 -13.41 13.22 -11.88
CA TYR A 6 -13.00 13.16 -13.29
C TYR A 6 -11.79 14.06 -13.60
N ASP A 7 -11.46 14.99 -12.70
CA ASP A 7 -10.28 15.86 -12.81
C ASP A 7 -9.05 15.27 -12.11
N SER A 8 -9.21 14.13 -11.42
CA SER A 8 -8.10 13.42 -10.79
C SER A 8 -7.28 12.66 -11.84
N ARG A 9 -5.96 12.62 -11.64
CA ARG A 9 -5.02 11.81 -12.43
C ARG A 9 -4.14 11.02 -11.48
N PHE A 10 -3.83 9.79 -11.85
CA PHE A 10 -2.74 9.06 -11.20
C PHE A 10 -1.41 9.67 -11.66
N LEU A 11 -0.51 9.91 -10.71
CA LEU A 11 0.84 10.39 -10.94
C LEU A 11 1.82 9.38 -10.33
N ASP A 12 3.11 9.59 -10.57
CA ASP A 12 4.19 8.87 -9.88
C ASP A 12 4.13 7.34 -10.08
N LEU A 13 4.35 6.90 -11.33
CA LEU A 13 4.33 5.49 -11.74
C LEU A 13 5.67 4.75 -11.51
N GLN A 14 6.60 5.33 -10.74
CA GLN A 14 7.94 4.74 -10.51
C GLN A 14 7.92 3.42 -9.72
N VAL A 15 6.80 3.08 -9.08
CA VAL A 15 6.61 1.84 -8.31
C VAL A 15 5.54 0.93 -8.93
N CYS A 16 5.21 1.12 -10.21
CA CYS A 16 4.27 0.26 -10.91
C CYS A 16 4.85 -1.15 -11.10
N PHE A 17 4.03 -2.16 -10.81
CA PHE A 17 4.40 -3.56 -10.91
C PHE A 17 3.25 -4.39 -11.48
N VAL A 18 3.58 -5.34 -12.36
CA VAL A 18 2.60 -6.32 -12.88
C VAL A 18 2.51 -7.48 -11.89
N GLY A 19 1.36 -7.61 -11.23
CA GLY A 19 1.15 -8.76 -10.35
C GLY A 19 -0.24 -8.81 -9.72
N SER A 20 -0.28 -9.25 -8.47
CA SER A 20 -1.55 -9.49 -7.78
C SER A 20 -2.33 -8.18 -7.57
N PRO A 21 -3.61 -8.10 -7.97
CA PRO A 21 -4.40 -6.87 -7.86
C PRO A 21 -4.54 -6.39 -6.41
N VAL A 22 -4.54 -7.32 -5.45
CA VAL A 22 -4.64 -6.97 -4.03
C VAL A 22 -3.39 -6.27 -3.48
N ARG A 23 -2.22 -6.39 -4.13
CA ARG A 23 -1.03 -5.61 -3.75
C ARG A 23 -1.27 -4.11 -3.98
N GLU A 24 -1.80 -3.76 -5.14
CA GLU A 24 -2.16 -2.37 -5.49
C GLU A 24 -3.31 -1.86 -4.62
N LEU A 25 -4.32 -2.71 -4.36
CA LEU A 25 -5.43 -2.31 -3.50
C LEU A 25 -5.00 -2.09 -2.04
N TYR A 26 -4.12 -2.93 -1.49
CA TYR A 26 -3.55 -2.68 -0.17
C TYR A 26 -2.76 -1.38 -0.13
N TYR A 27 -1.95 -1.11 -1.16
CA TYR A 27 -1.25 0.17 -1.27
C TYR A 27 -2.25 1.34 -1.21
N PHE A 28 -3.24 1.36 -2.12
CA PHE A 28 -4.23 2.45 -2.20
C PHE A 28 -5.04 2.65 -0.90
N LEU A 29 -5.57 1.57 -0.32
CA LEU A 29 -6.37 1.63 0.90
C LEU A 29 -5.55 2.16 2.09
N LEU A 30 -4.28 1.75 2.17
CA LEU A 30 -3.42 2.10 3.29
C LEU A 30 -2.74 3.47 3.12
N SER A 31 -2.44 3.92 1.91
CA SER A 31 -1.84 5.23 1.66
C SER A 31 -2.88 6.35 1.52
N SER A 32 -4.01 6.09 0.87
CA SER A 32 -4.85 7.15 0.30
C SER A 32 -6.28 7.20 0.85
N VAL A 33 -6.74 6.14 1.51
CA VAL A 33 -8.09 6.08 2.10
C VAL A 33 -8.02 6.31 3.60
N ARG A 34 -8.90 7.16 4.16
CA ARG A 34 -8.98 7.36 5.62
C ARG A 34 -9.43 6.06 6.29
N LEU A 35 -8.86 5.74 7.46
CA LEU A 35 -9.13 4.48 8.16
C LEU A 35 -10.63 4.24 8.39
N GLU A 36 -11.36 5.25 8.84
CA GLU A 36 -12.81 5.14 9.07
C GLU A 36 -13.61 4.88 7.79
N VAL A 37 -13.21 5.49 6.68
CA VAL A 37 -13.84 5.27 5.37
C VAL A 37 -13.57 3.85 4.89
N HIS A 38 -12.33 3.37 5.03
CA HIS A 38 -11.98 1.99 4.70
C HIS A 38 -12.83 1.01 5.53
N LYS A 39 -12.94 1.20 6.85
CA LYS A 39 -13.74 0.32 7.72
C LYS A 39 -15.22 0.31 7.37
N GLN A 40 -15.79 1.46 7.08
CA GLN A 40 -17.23 1.58 6.83
C GLN A 40 -17.63 1.19 5.40
N HIS A 41 -16.75 1.40 4.42
CA HIS A 41 -17.09 1.31 3.00
C HIS A 41 -16.22 0.30 2.21
N ASN A 42 -15.48 -0.59 2.89
CA ASN A 42 -14.57 -1.52 2.21
C ASN A 42 -15.26 -2.29 1.07
N ASP A 43 -16.42 -2.88 1.33
CA ASP A 43 -17.17 -3.65 0.32
C ASP A 43 -17.59 -2.80 -0.88
N GLN A 44 -17.95 -1.54 -0.67
CA GLN A 44 -18.31 -0.62 -1.75
C GLN A 44 -17.07 -0.24 -2.60
N ILE A 45 -15.92 -0.03 -1.95
CA ILE A 45 -14.66 0.26 -2.63
C ILE A 45 -14.22 -0.95 -3.47
N LEU A 46 -14.28 -2.15 -2.90
CA LEU A 46 -13.91 -3.39 -3.60
C LEU A 46 -14.88 -3.69 -4.74
N GLN A 47 -16.18 -3.46 -4.55
CA GLN A 47 -17.17 -3.63 -5.62
C GLN A 47 -16.89 -2.68 -6.78
N ALA A 48 -16.62 -1.39 -6.51
CA ALA A 48 -16.28 -0.43 -7.55
C ALA A 48 -15.02 -0.83 -8.34
N TYR A 49 -14.02 -1.39 -7.66
CA TYR A 49 -12.83 -1.94 -8.32
C TYR A 49 -13.17 -3.14 -9.21
N VAL A 50 -13.92 -4.11 -8.68
CA VAL A 50 -14.33 -5.32 -9.42
C VAL A 50 -15.16 -4.98 -10.64
N ASP A 51 -16.10 -4.04 -10.52
CA ASP A 51 -16.96 -3.61 -11.63
C ASP A 51 -16.12 -2.96 -12.74
N SER A 52 -15.20 -2.08 -12.37
CA SER A 52 -14.28 -1.45 -13.32
C SER A 52 -13.37 -2.49 -13.99
N LEU A 53 -12.77 -3.39 -13.21
CA LEU A 53 -11.89 -4.43 -13.72
C LEU A 53 -12.64 -5.35 -14.69
N LYS A 54 -13.82 -5.83 -14.30
CA LYS A 54 -14.69 -6.67 -15.13
C LYS A 54 -15.08 -5.98 -16.43
N HIS A 55 -15.50 -4.71 -16.36
CA HIS A 55 -15.84 -3.92 -17.55
C HIS A 55 -14.67 -3.88 -18.54
N HIS A 56 -13.45 -3.60 -18.06
CA HIS A 56 -12.28 -3.50 -18.93
C HIS A 56 -11.81 -4.86 -19.47
N LEU A 57 -11.82 -5.92 -18.66
CA LEU A 57 -11.48 -7.27 -19.12
C LEU A 57 -12.42 -7.72 -20.25
N LEU A 58 -13.74 -7.50 -20.10
CA LEU A 58 -14.72 -7.81 -21.14
C LEU A 58 -14.51 -6.97 -22.39
N ARG A 59 -14.26 -5.66 -22.24
CA ARG A 59 -13.99 -4.75 -23.35
C ARG A 59 -12.75 -5.17 -24.16
N PHE A 60 -11.71 -5.67 -23.48
CA PHE A 60 -10.49 -6.16 -24.11
C PHE A 60 -10.55 -7.63 -24.53
N GLN A 61 -11.73 -8.26 -24.48
CA GLN A 61 -11.94 -9.66 -24.88
C GLN A 61 -11.00 -10.62 -24.14
N TYR A 62 -10.74 -10.35 -22.86
CA TYR A 62 -9.93 -11.24 -22.03
C TYR A 62 -10.64 -12.59 -21.86
N GLU A 63 -9.96 -13.68 -22.24
CA GLU A 63 -10.52 -15.04 -22.25
C GLU A 63 -10.31 -15.79 -20.92
N GLY A 64 -9.53 -15.22 -19.99
CA GLY A 64 -9.25 -15.83 -18.70
C GLY A 64 -10.34 -15.62 -17.65
N ASN A 65 -10.04 -16.04 -16.41
CA ASN A 65 -10.97 -15.86 -15.29
C ASN A 65 -11.22 -14.39 -14.97
N ILE A 66 -12.49 -13.98 -14.98
CA ILE A 66 -12.91 -12.64 -14.58
C ILE A 66 -13.22 -12.68 -13.08
N PRO A 67 -12.49 -11.93 -12.24
CA PRO A 67 -12.73 -11.94 -10.80
C PRO A 67 -14.09 -11.31 -10.45
N ASP A 68 -14.75 -11.89 -9.46
CA ASP A 68 -15.90 -11.32 -8.74
C ASP A 68 -15.48 -10.78 -7.36
N LEU A 69 -16.43 -10.19 -6.63
CA LEU A 69 -16.16 -9.62 -5.31
C LEU A 69 -15.62 -10.66 -4.32
N ASP A 70 -16.20 -11.85 -4.29
CA ASP A 70 -15.82 -12.90 -3.35
C ASP A 70 -14.41 -13.42 -3.62
N SER A 71 -14.04 -13.56 -4.90
CA SER A 71 -12.69 -13.94 -5.30
C SER A 71 -11.64 -12.90 -4.90
N ILE A 72 -11.96 -11.60 -5.02
CA ILE A 72 -11.07 -10.52 -4.55
C ILE A 72 -10.97 -10.54 -3.03
N LYS A 73 -12.08 -10.67 -2.30
CA LYS A 73 -12.08 -10.75 -0.82
C LYS A 73 -11.24 -11.94 -0.31
N GLU A 74 -11.35 -13.09 -0.95
CA GLU A 74 -10.54 -14.25 -0.60
C GLU A 74 -9.05 -14.02 -0.93
N LEU A 75 -8.73 -13.32 -2.02
CA LEU A 75 -7.36 -12.91 -2.32
C LEU A 75 -6.80 -11.95 -1.26
N PHE A 76 -7.58 -10.99 -0.76
CA PHE A 76 -7.19 -10.13 0.35
C PHE A 76 -6.79 -10.96 1.57
N ARG A 77 -7.66 -11.90 1.98
CA ARG A 77 -7.40 -12.77 3.12
C ARG A 77 -6.12 -13.60 2.93
N LYS A 78 -5.93 -14.21 1.74
CA LYS A 78 -4.73 -15.00 1.42
C LYS A 78 -3.45 -14.18 1.31
N LYS A 79 -3.55 -12.88 1.03
CA LYS A 79 -2.42 -11.97 0.80
C LYS A 79 -2.32 -10.88 1.88
N LEU A 80 -2.85 -11.16 3.07
CA LEU A 80 -2.82 -10.25 4.20
C LEU A 80 -1.41 -9.76 4.55
N ILE A 81 -0.37 -10.54 4.23
CA ILE A 81 1.05 -10.15 4.37
C ILE A 81 1.39 -8.81 3.66
N PHE A 82 0.72 -8.49 2.55
CA PHE A 82 0.95 -7.21 1.87
C PHE A 82 0.50 -6.02 2.70
N SER A 83 -0.48 -6.19 3.59
CA SER A 83 -0.85 -5.13 4.55
C SER A 83 0.27 -4.86 5.57
N LEU A 84 0.96 -5.91 6.03
CA LEU A 84 2.10 -5.80 6.96
C LEU A 84 3.30 -5.14 6.28
N GLU A 85 3.61 -5.52 5.03
CA GLU A 85 4.66 -4.87 4.23
C GLU A 85 4.42 -3.35 4.12
N ASN A 86 3.17 -2.93 3.87
CA ASN A 86 2.81 -1.51 3.79
C ASN A 86 2.86 -0.79 5.14
N ALA A 87 2.64 -1.48 6.26
CA ALA A 87 2.70 -0.91 7.60
C ALA A 87 4.08 -0.34 7.94
N PHE A 88 5.15 -0.99 7.47
CA PHE A 88 6.54 -0.59 7.78
C PHE A 88 7.17 0.31 6.71
N GLY A 89 6.59 0.42 5.52
CA GLY A 89 7.14 1.21 4.42
C GLY A 89 6.24 2.39 4.02
N ILE A 90 5.12 2.08 3.39
CA ILE A 90 4.28 3.08 2.73
C ILE A 90 3.50 3.95 3.72
N ILE A 91 2.99 3.38 4.81
CA ILE A 91 2.18 4.16 5.77
C ILE A 91 2.96 5.33 6.40
N PRO A 92 4.20 5.14 6.90
CA PRO A 92 4.99 6.26 7.39
C PRO A 92 5.22 7.34 6.34
N ILE A 93 5.53 6.96 5.09
CA ILE A 93 5.76 7.91 4.00
C ILE A 93 4.46 8.66 3.62
N ALA A 94 3.34 7.94 3.54
CA ALA A 94 2.07 8.51 3.08
C ALA A 94 1.38 9.40 4.14
N THR A 95 1.72 9.21 5.42
CA THR A 95 1.04 9.89 6.53
C THR A 95 1.95 10.76 7.38
N GLY A 96 3.26 10.65 7.23
CA GLY A 96 4.27 11.37 8.00
C GLY A 96 4.66 12.71 7.40
N GLU A 97 5.45 13.48 8.17
CA GLU A 97 6.14 14.66 7.65
C GLU A 97 7.40 14.19 6.93
N THR A 98 7.40 14.26 5.60
CA THR A 98 8.44 13.65 4.76
C THR A 98 9.56 14.61 4.36
N GLN A 99 9.51 15.87 4.82
CA GLN A 99 10.47 16.91 4.46
C GLN A 99 11.90 16.60 4.94
N ASP A 100 12.02 15.80 6.00
CA ASP A 100 13.27 15.40 6.64
C ASP A 100 13.67 13.95 6.29
N ILE A 101 12.98 13.30 5.34
CA ILE A 101 13.38 11.99 4.82
C ILE A 101 14.58 12.23 3.89
N PRO A 102 15.74 11.58 4.13
CA PRO A 102 16.90 11.73 3.25
C PRO A 102 16.57 11.30 1.83
N ASP A 103 17.25 11.88 0.84
CA ASP A 103 17.03 11.52 -0.55
C ASP A 103 17.36 10.03 -0.77
N MET A 104 16.58 9.34 -1.62
CA MET A 104 16.80 7.93 -1.93
C MET A 104 18.21 7.67 -2.50
N GLU A 105 18.79 8.62 -3.22
CA GLU A 105 20.15 8.56 -3.74
C GLU A 105 21.20 8.67 -2.62
N GLU A 106 20.97 9.55 -1.63
CA GLU A 106 21.83 9.67 -0.45
C GLU A 106 21.80 8.38 0.38
N ILE A 107 20.61 7.81 0.56
CA ILE A 107 20.39 6.53 1.25
C ILE A 107 21.09 5.39 0.49
N ALA A 108 20.91 5.32 -0.83
CA ALA A 108 21.54 4.29 -1.67
C ALA A 108 23.07 4.39 -1.63
N LYS A 109 23.62 5.62 -1.61
CA LYS A 109 25.06 5.85 -1.50
C LYS A 109 25.59 5.43 -0.12
N ALA A 110 24.92 5.84 0.96
CA ALA A 110 25.29 5.42 2.32
C ALA A 110 25.24 3.88 2.46
N TYR A 111 24.27 3.23 1.81
CA TYR A 111 24.18 1.77 1.75
C TYR A 111 25.35 1.14 1.00
N ALA A 112 25.69 1.65 -0.19
CA ALA A 112 26.81 1.15 -0.99
C ALA A 112 28.14 1.27 -0.22
N GLU A 113 28.39 2.42 0.41
CA GLU A 113 29.60 2.65 1.22
C GLU A 113 29.67 1.74 2.46
N ALA A 114 28.54 1.46 3.11
CA ALA A 114 28.49 0.53 4.23
C ALA A 114 28.78 -0.91 3.80
N MET A 115 28.23 -1.33 2.64
CA MET A 115 28.46 -2.66 2.07
C MET A 115 29.92 -2.89 1.65
N GLU A 116 30.56 -1.88 1.03
CA GLU A 116 31.99 -1.95 0.67
C GLU A 116 32.89 -2.13 1.90
N LYS A 117 32.51 -1.56 3.04
CA LYS A 117 33.25 -1.66 4.31
C LYS A 117 32.94 -2.93 5.11
N GLY A 118 32.10 -3.84 4.58
CA GLY A 118 31.63 -5.01 5.30
C GLY A 118 30.79 -4.66 6.55
N GLY A 119 30.26 -3.43 6.60
CA GLY A 119 29.51 -2.88 7.71
C GLY A 119 28.01 -3.17 7.62
N LYS A 120 27.30 -2.92 8.72
CA LYS A 120 25.84 -2.89 8.72
C LYS A 120 25.35 -1.53 8.22
N MET A 121 24.07 -1.48 7.81
CA MET A 121 23.41 -0.23 7.48
C MET A 121 23.58 0.78 8.64
N PRO A 122 23.88 2.06 8.36
CA PRO A 122 23.98 3.06 9.41
C PRO A 122 22.61 3.22 10.11
N GLU A 123 22.63 3.31 11.44
CA GLU A 123 21.41 3.50 12.22
C GLU A 123 20.72 4.81 11.85
N GLY A 124 19.37 4.80 11.80
CA GLY A 124 18.55 5.98 11.51
C GLY A 124 18.39 6.34 10.03
N VAL A 125 19.22 5.83 9.12
CA VAL A 125 19.14 6.15 7.67
C VAL A 125 17.83 5.70 7.02
N TRP A 126 17.22 4.63 7.54
CA TRP A 126 15.92 4.13 7.10
C TRP A 126 14.99 3.86 8.28
N ASP A 127 14.99 4.76 9.29
CA ASP A 127 14.02 4.67 10.38
C ASP A 127 12.70 5.36 10.00
N LEU A 128 11.96 4.74 9.09
CA LEU A 128 10.65 5.24 8.66
C LEU A 128 9.67 5.39 9.83
N ASN A 129 9.84 4.61 10.91
CA ASN A 129 8.97 4.71 12.09
C ASN A 129 9.09 6.06 12.81
N SER A 130 10.25 6.73 12.71
CA SER A 130 10.45 8.06 13.29
C SER A 130 9.53 9.12 12.67
N TYR A 131 9.08 8.91 11.42
CA TYR A 131 8.20 9.80 10.68
C TYR A 131 6.71 9.42 10.81
N LEU A 132 6.38 8.36 11.54
CA LEU A 132 5.03 7.83 11.60
C LEU A 132 4.09 8.78 12.37
N SER A 133 3.12 9.36 11.66
CA SER A 133 2.13 10.23 12.29
C SER A 133 1.14 9.45 13.17
N VAL A 134 0.39 10.17 14.01
CA VAL A 134 -0.70 9.57 14.82
C VAL A 134 -1.71 8.83 13.95
N THR A 135 -2.04 9.36 12.77
CA THR A 135 -2.93 8.69 11.81
C THR A 135 -2.31 7.42 11.26
N GLY A 136 -1.03 7.44 10.88
CA GLY A 136 -0.32 6.25 10.43
C GLY A 136 -0.25 5.18 11.53
N MET A 137 0.06 5.58 12.77
CA MET A 137 0.10 4.68 13.92
C MET A 137 -1.24 3.97 14.15
N ASN A 138 -2.36 4.66 14.00
CA ASN A 138 -3.68 4.06 14.12
C ASN A 138 -3.95 3.02 13.02
N LYS A 139 -3.49 3.27 11.78
CA LYS A 139 -3.56 2.28 10.69
C LYS A 139 -2.69 1.06 10.97
N VAL A 140 -1.44 1.26 11.42
CA VAL A 140 -0.53 0.16 11.77
C VAL A 140 -1.13 -0.72 12.86
N LYS A 141 -1.68 -0.11 13.93
CA LYS A 141 -2.35 -0.87 15.01
C LYS A 141 -3.53 -1.70 14.49
N ASP A 142 -4.33 -1.16 13.58
CA ASP A 142 -5.46 -1.87 12.98
C ASP A 142 -5.00 -3.07 12.14
N ILE A 143 -3.95 -2.89 11.33
CA ILE A 143 -3.34 -3.97 10.54
C ILE A 143 -2.79 -5.06 11.45
N MET A 144 -2.03 -4.71 12.49
CA MET A 144 -1.44 -5.67 13.43
C MET A 144 -2.53 -6.47 14.14
N LYS A 145 -3.62 -5.80 14.56
CA LYS A 145 -4.77 -6.46 15.16
C LYS A 145 -5.40 -7.48 14.20
N ASN A 146 -5.68 -7.07 12.96
CA ASN A 146 -6.27 -7.94 11.95
C ASN A 146 -5.35 -9.13 11.60
N ALA A 147 -4.03 -8.91 11.55
CA ALA A 147 -3.04 -9.96 11.32
C ALA A 147 -3.02 -11.01 12.44
N MET A 148 -3.09 -10.58 13.72
CA MET A 148 -3.22 -11.49 14.86
C MET A 148 -4.54 -12.26 14.84
N GLU A 149 -5.66 -11.59 14.56
CA GLU A 149 -6.99 -12.23 14.49
C GLU A 149 -7.08 -13.28 13.37
N CYS A 150 -6.32 -13.07 12.28
CA CYS A 150 -6.23 -14.01 11.17
C CYS A 150 -5.13 -15.09 11.35
N GLY A 151 -4.37 -15.06 12.44
CA GLY A 151 -3.30 -16.03 12.72
C GLY A 151 -2.08 -15.91 11.80
N LEU A 152 -1.82 -14.72 11.25
CA LEU A 152 -0.65 -14.46 10.40
C LEU A 152 0.61 -14.17 11.24
N ILE A 153 0.43 -13.56 12.42
CA ILE A 153 1.47 -13.25 13.41
C ILE A 153 0.98 -13.58 14.81
#